data_AF-G7H492-F1
#
_entry.id   AF-G7H492-F1
#
_cell.length_a   1.000
_cell.length_b   1.000
_cell.length_c   1.000
_cell.angle_alpha   90.00
_cell.angle_beta   90.00
_cell.angle_gamma   90.00
#
_symmetry.space_group_name_H-M   'P 1'
#
loop_
_entity.id
_entity.type
_entity.pdbx_description
1 polymer ?
#
loop_
_entity_poly.entity_id
_entity_poly.type
_entity_poly.pdbx_seq_one_letter_code
_entity_poly.pdbx_strand_id
1 'polypeptide(L)'
;MASSLRPVLAAAFEDCRRIDSKNAQWGNVVADFRRVGVDLKAGLAQYKRTDSRREKLGLLLEARNAIAHSDADKLASVQAVVPVTLKTSRIWREALNGLTVDMDRVTKAQLSQLTGQEPW
;
A
#
# COMPACT_ATOMS: atom_id res chain seq x y z
N MET A 1 10.38 -33.17 1.42
CA MET A 1 10.76 -32.22 2.50
C MET A 1 10.34 -30.78 2.16
N ALA A 2 9.06 -30.51 1.88
CA ALA A 2 8.56 -29.16 1.54
C ALA A 2 7.55 -28.60 2.58
N SER A 3 7.28 -29.34 3.66
CA SER A 3 6.18 -29.04 4.59
C SER A 3 6.51 -27.92 5.60
N SER A 4 7.79 -27.66 5.92
CA SER A 4 8.14 -26.72 7.00
C SER A 4 8.22 -25.25 6.59
N LEU A 5 8.30 -24.93 5.29
CA LEU A 5 8.46 -23.53 4.85
C LEU A 5 7.14 -22.74 4.82
N ARG A 6 6.04 -23.43 4.50
CA ARG A 6 4.70 -22.82 4.41
C ARG A 6 4.26 -22.14 5.71
N PRO A 7 4.30 -22.78 6.89
CA PRO A 7 3.92 -22.13 8.14
C PRO A 7 4.86 -20.98 8.53
N VAL A 8 6.16 -21.08 8.20
CA VAL A 8 7.14 -20.01 8.46
C VAL A 8 6.86 -18.79 7.59
N LEU A 9 6.58 -18.99 6.30
CA LEU A 9 6.20 -17.92 5.39
C LEU A 9 4.86 -17.31 5.79
N ALA A 10 3.84 -18.12 6.09
CA ALA A 10 2.54 -17.63 6.56
C ALA A 10 2.70 -16.75 7.81
N ALA A 11 3.48 -17.21 8.80
CA ALA A 11 3.81 -16.40 9.96
C ALA A 11 4.53 -15.10 9.58
N ALA A 12 5.47 -15.11 8.62
CA ALA A 12 6.13 -13.87 8.17
C ALA A 12 5.18 -12.88 7.46
N PHE A 13 4.16 -13.39 6.75
CA PHE A 13 3.14 -12.60 6.07
C PHE A 13 2.04 -12.09 7.02
N GLU A 14 1.75 -12.77 8.12
CA GLU A 14 0.65 -12.45 9.03
C GLU A 14 1.11 -11.74 10.30
N ASP A 15 2.26 -12.13 10.85
CA ASP A 15 2.72 -11.65 12.14
C ASP A 15 2.99 -10.15 12.10
N CYS A 16 2.53 -9.39 13.08
CA CYS A 16 2.88 -7.98 13.31
C CYS A 16 2.88 -7.06 12.08
N ARG A 17 2.00 -7.27 11.08
CA ARG A 17 1.92 -6.32 9.96
C ARG A 17 1.56 -4.95 10.51
N ARG A 18 2.30 -3.94 10.07
CA ARG A 18 2.07 -2.56 10.51
C ARG A 18 0.69 -2.09 10.06
N ILE A 19 0.20 -2.54 8.92
CA ILE A 19 -1.15 -2.20 8.45
C ILE A 19 -2.27 -2.77 9.33
N ASP A 20 -2.02 -3.79 10.15
CA ASP A 20 -3.04 -4.36 11.05
C ASP A 20 -3.25 -3.51 12.32
N SER A 21 -2.25 -2.71 12.70
CA SER A 21 -2.25 -1.90 13.93
C SER A 21 -1.99 -0.41 13.72
N LYS A 22 -1.59 0.00 12.52
CA LYS A 22 -1.25 1.37 12.14
C LYS A 22 -1.89 1.73 10.81
N ASN A 23 -1.91 3.02 10.50
CA ASN A 23 -2.39 3.50 9.20
C ASN A 23 -1.56 2.92 8.05
N ALA A 24 -2.21 2.66 6.92
CA ALA A 24 -1.60 2.18 5.67
C ALA A 24 -0.75 3.26 4.95
N GLN A 25 -0.02 4.09 5.72
CA GLN A 25 0.95 5.02 5.19
C GLN A 25 2.01 4.26 4.39
N TRP A 26 2.54 4.91 3.36
CA TRP A 26 3.49 4.28 2.43
C TRP A 26 4.67 3.59 3.13
N GLY A 27 5.21 4.21 4.18
CA GLY A 27 6.31 3.63 4.95
C GLY A 27 5.94 2.32 5.67
N ASN A 28 4.70 2.20 6.15
CA ASN A 28 4.21 0.97 6.78
C ASN A 28 3.99 -0.13 5.74
N VAL A 29 3.39 0.20 4.59
CA VAL A 29 3.19 -0.74 3.49
C VAL A 29 4.52 -1.29 2.99
N VAL A 30 5.51 -0.44 2.70
CA VAL A 30 6.85 -0.89 2.25
C VAL A 30 7.54 -1.75 3.31
N ALA A 31 7.41 -1.38 4.60
CA ALA A 31 8.01 -2.15 5.68
C ALA A 31 7.44 -3.56 5.77
N ASP A 32 6.13 -3.72 5.59
CA ASP A 32 5.47 -5.03 5.64
C ASP A 32 5.96 -5.96 4.51
N PHE A 33 6.09 -5.45 3.28
CA PHE A 33 6.62 -6.23 2.15
C PHE A 33 8.12 -6.53 2.25
N ARG A 34 8.91 -5.61 2.83
CA ARG A 34 10.35 -5.82 3.02
C ARG A 34 10.64 -7.01 3.94
N ARG A 35 9.76 -7.33 4.88
CA ARG A 35 9.93 -8.48 5.80
C ARG A 35 9.99 -9.83 5.09
N VAL A 36 9.36 -9.92 3.91
CA VAL A 36 9.36 -11.10 3.06
C VAL A 36 10.30 -10.95 1.84
N GLY A 37 11.23 -9.99 1.90
CA GLY A 37 12.25 -9.79 0.87
C GLY A 37 11.78 -9.04 -0.38
N VAL A 38 10.57 -8.47 -0.38
CA VAL A 38 10.06 -7.69 -1.52
C VAL A 38 10.40 -6.21 -1.32
N ASP A 39 11.32 -5.66 -2.13
CA ASP A 39 11.56 -4.22 -2.17
C ASP A 39 10.55 -3.53 -3.10
N LEU A 40 9.36 -3.23 -2.55
CA LEU A 40 8.33 -2.50 -3.28
C LEU A 40 8.79 -1.13 -3.78
N LYS A 41 9.67 -0.43 -3.05
CA LYS A 41 10.10 0.92 -3.44
C LYS A 41 10.93 0.85 -4.72
N ALA A 42 11.91 -0.06 -4.77
CA ALA A 42 12.72 -0.28 -5.95
C ALA A 42 11.88 -0.84 -7.10
N GLY A 43 11.06 -1.86 -6.83
CA GLY A 43 10.23 -2.51 -7.85
C GLY A 43 9.21 -1.58 -8.50
N LEU A 44 8.68 -0.60 -7.75
CA LEU A 44 7.68 0.33 -8.27
C LEU A 44 8.26 1.56 -8.97
N ALA A 45 9.58 1.78 -8.88
CA ALA A 45 10.24 2.95 -9.47
C ALA A 45 10.10 3.01 -11.01
N GLN A 46 9.86 1.86 -11.65
CA GLN A 46 9.63 1.77 -13.09
C GLN A 46 8.23 2.26 -13.53
N TYR A 47 7.25 2.36 -12.62
CA TYR A 47 5.90 2.79 -12.97
C TYR A 47 5.73 4.29 -12.79
N LYS A 48 5.55 5.00 -13.91
CA LYS A 48 5.48 6.48 -13.99
C LYS A 48 4.44 7.12 -13.06
N ARG A 49 3.38 6.40 -12.70
CA ARG A 49 2.26 6.92 -11.88
C ARG A 49 2.40 6.62 -10.40
N THR A 50 3.42 5.87 -9.97
CA THR A 50 3.61 5.44 -8.57
C THR A 50 3.58 6.62 -7.62
N ASP A 51 4.39 7.65 -7.85
CA ASP A 51 4.51 8.76 -6.91
C ASP A 51 3.21 9.56 -6.79
N SER A 52 2.58 9.88 -7.92
CA SER A 52 1.29 10.58 -7.92
C SER A 52 0.17 9.78 -7.24
N ARG A 53 0.21 8.45 -7.29
CA ARG A 53 -0.75 7.59 -6.58
C ARG A 53 -0.43 7.51 -5.08
N ARG A 54 0.85 7.48 -4.70
CA ARG A 54 1.30 7.52 -3.31
C ARG A 54 0.92 8.83 -2.62
N GLU A 55 1.05 9.95 -3.30
CA GLU A 55 0.60 11.26 -2.80
C GLU A 55 -0.92 11.26 -2.53
N LYS A 56 -1.70 10.71 -3.46
CA LYS A 56 -3.16 10.57 -3.30
C LYS A 56 -3.53 9.65 -2.14
N LEU A 57 -2.79 8.55 -1.94
CA LEU A 57 -2.94 7.69 -0.77
C LEU A 57 -2.66 8.47 0.53
N GLY A 58 -1.63 9.32 0.54
CA GLY A 58 -1.35 10.20 1.67
C GLY A 58 -2.54 11.11 2.00
N LEU A 59 -3.04 11.86 1.01
CA LEU A 59 -4.20 12.74 1.17
C LEU A 59 -5.46 11.98 1.62
N LEU A 60 -5.71 10.80 1.06
CA LEU A 60 -6.82 9.93 1.45
C LEU A 60 -6.73 9.54 2.94
N LEU A 61 -5.56 9.12 3.40
CA LEU A 61 -5.35 8.71 4.79
C LEU A 61 -5.51 9.88 5.76
N GLU A 62 -4.98 11.05 5.41
CA GLU A 62 -5.16 12.26 6.22
C GLU A 62 -6.64 12.66 6.29
N ALA A 63 -7.36 12.66 5.17
CA ALA A 63 -8.79 12.96 5.12
C ALA A 63 -9.61 11.96 5.95
N ARG A 64 -9.34 10.66 5.79
CA ARG A 64 -10.00 9.58 6.54
C ARG A 64 -9.79 9.77 8.04
N ASN A 65 -8.55 10.04 8.46
CA ASN A 65 -8.23 10.21 9.87
C ASN A 65 -8.92 11.45 10.45
N ALA A 66 -8.93 12.57 9.71
CA ALA A 66 -9.61 13.77 10.15
C ALA A 66 -11.12 13.54 10.35
N ILE A 67 -11.77 12.87 9.39
CA ILE A 67 -13.20 12.52 9.49
C ILE A 67 -13.45 11.57 10.66
N ALA A 68 -12.66 10.50 10.79
CA ALA A 68 -12.83 9.48 11.82
C ALA A 68 -12.66 10.04 13.25
N HIS A 69 -11.81 11.05 13.42
CA HIS A 69 -11.56 11.71 14.70
C HIS A 69 -12.34 13.02 14.87
N SER A 70 -13.19 13.40 13.91
CA SER A 70 -13.92 14.68 13.90
C SER A 70 -13.00 15.89 14.08
N ASP A 71 -11.80 15.83 13.50
CA ASP A 71 -10.77 16.87 13.54
C ASP A 71 -10.97 17.84 12.38
N ALA A 72 -11.65 18.96 12.67
CA ALA A 72 -12.01 19.96 11.68
C ALA A 72 -10.80 20.69 11.10
N ASP A 73 -9.78 20.99 11.90
CA ASP A 73 -8.59 21.73 11.48
C ASP A 73 -7.76 20.88 10.50
N LYS A 74 -7.64 19.58 10.79
CA LYS A 74 -6.96 18.65 9.92
C LYS A 74 -7.72 18.42 8.63
N LEU A 75 -9.05 18.35 8.69
CA LEU A 75 -9.88 18.23 7.49
C LEU A 75 -9.77 19.48 6.61
N ALA A 76 -9.77 20.68 7.22
CA ALA A 76 -9.58 21.95 6.52
C ALA A 76 -8.21 22.01 5.82
N SER A 77 -7.16 21.50 6.46
CA SER A 77 -5.81 21.42 5.88
C SER A 77 -5.78 20.54 4.62
N VAL A 78 -6.49 19.41 4.61
CA VAL A 78 -6.64 18.59 3.40
C VAL A 78 -7.45 19.32 2.32
N GLN A 79 -8.55 19.97 2.72
CA GLN A 79 -9.43 20.70 1.80
C GLN A 79 -8.73 21.87 1.10
N ALA A 80 -7.74 22.50 1.75
CA ALA A 80 -6.90 23.53 1.15
C ALA A 80 -6.03 23.01 -0.01
N VAL A 81 -5.69 21.71 0.01
CA VAL A 81 -4.93 21.05 -1.08
C VAL A 81 -5.87 20.50 -2.15
N VAL A 82 -6.95 19.83 -1.74
CA VAL A 82 -7.92 19.23 -2.66
C VAL A 82 -9.32 19.21 -2.04
N PRO A 83 -10.37 19.63 -2.76
CA PRO A 83 -11.75 19.56 -2.24
C PRO A 83 -12.14 18.12 -1.89
N VAL A 84 -12.62 17.88 -0.67
CA VAL A 84 -13.10 16.56 -0.23
C VAL A 84 -14.53 16.36 -0.72
N THR A 85 -14.66 15.90 -1.96
CA THR A 85 -15.93 15.63 -2.64
C THR A 85 -16.03 14.16 -3.05
N LEU A 86 -17.23 13.70 -3.43
CA LEU A 86 -17.41 12.36 -3.98
C LEU A 86 -16.51 12.10 -5.21
N LYS A 87 -16.30 13.11 -6.06
CA LYS A 87 -15.40 13.02 -7.22
C LYS A 87 -13.96 12.75 -6.77
N THR A 88 -13.48 13.50 -5.77
CA THR A 88 -12.14 13.31 -5.20
C THR A 88 -11.99 11.93 -4.57
N SER A 89 -13.00 11.45 -3.82
CA SER A 89 -12.99 10.10 -3.25
C SER A 89 -12.90 9.01 -4.31
N ARG A 90 -13.57 9.18 -5.47
CA ARG A 90 -13.45 8.25 -6.61
C ARG A 90 -12.04 8.26 -7.20
N ILE A 91 -11.43 9.43 -7.36
CA ILE A 91 -10.04 9.58 -7.83
C ILE A 91 -9.06 8.89 -6.87
N TRP A 92 -9.23 9.06 -5.56
CA TRP A 92 -8.39 8.39 -4.56
C TRP A 92 -8.52 6.87 -4.64
N ARG A 93 -9.75 6.35 -4.80
CA ARG A 93 -9.99 4.92 -4.98
C ARG A 93 -9.33 4.37 -6.25
N GLU A 94 -9.45 5.08 -7.38
CA GLU A 94 -8.79 4.70 -8.63
C GLU A 94 -7.27 4.72 -8.51
N ALA A 95 -6.71 5.71 -7.81
CA ALA A 95 -5.29 5.78 -7.54
C ALA A 95 -4.80 4.62 -6.67
N LEU A 96 -5.56 4.27 -5.63
CA LEU A 96 -5.27 3.11 -4.78
C LEU A 96 -5.33 1.80 -5.56
N ASN A 97 -6.38 1.58 -6.35
CA ASN A 97 -6.51 0.40 -7.22
C ASN A 97 -5.34 0.31 -8.22
N GLY A 98 -4.92 1.44 -8.79
CA GLY A 98 -3.77 1.47 -9.69
C GLY A 98 -2.45 1.14 -8.97
N LEU A 99 -2.29 1.59 -7.72
CA LEU A 99 -1.10 1.31 -6.92
C LEU A 99 -1.04 -0.17 -6.54
N THR A 100 -2.17 -0.77 -6.14
CA THR A 100 -2.24 -2.19 -5.79
C THR A 100 -1.97 -3.09 -6.98
N VAL A 101 -2.43 -2.74 -8.18
CA VAL A 101 -2.09 -3.46 -9.42
C VAL A 101 -0.59 -3.45 -9.69
N ASP A 102 0.08 -2.31 -9.50
CA ASP A 102 1.52 -2.25 -9.71
C ASP A 102 2.30 -3.00 -8.61
N MET A 103 1.82 -2.96 -7.35
CA MET A 103 2.37 -3.77 -6.26
C MET A 103 2.22 -5.27 -6.54
N ASP A 104 1.09 -5.68 -7.08
CA ASP A 104 0.81 -7.06 -7.48
C ASP A 104 1.82 -7.54 -8.54
N ARG A 105 2.07 -6.71 -9.57
CA ARG A 105 3.08 -6.99 -10.60
C ARG A 105 4.49 -7.15 -10.04
N VAL A 106 4.90 -6.28 -9.11
CA VAL A 106 6.22 -6.37 -8.46
C VAL A 106 6.33 -7.65 -7.64
N THR A 107 5.30 -7.95 -6.86
CA THR A 107 5.28 -9.14 -5.99
C THR A 107 5.28 -10.41 -6.82
N LYS A 108 4.48 -10.46 -7.88
CA LYS A 108 4.43 -11.53 -8.86
C LYS A 108 5.79 -11.76 -9.51
N ALA A 109 6.44 -10.70 -10.01
CA ALA A 109 7.77 -10.81 -10.61
C ALA A 109 8.81 -11.38 -9.63
N GLN A 110 8.82 -10.91 -8.37
CA GLN A 110 9.72 -11.41 -7.34
C GLN A 110 9.46 -12.88 -7.01
N LEU A 111 8.20 -13.26 -6.84
CA LEU A 111 7.83 -14.64 -6.52
C LEU A 111 8.17 -15.59 -7.69
N SER A 112 7.88 -15.20 -8.93
CA SER A 112 8.24 -15.98 -10.12
C SER A 112 9.75 -16.20 -10.23
N GLN A 113 10.56 -15.20 -9.88
CA GLN A 113 12.03 -15.36 -9.84
C GLN A 113 12.48 -16.35 -8.76
N LEU A 114 11.81 -16.38 -7.61
CA LEU A 114 12.17 -17.27 -6.50
C LEU A 114 11.71 -18.71 -6.70
N THR A 115 10.53 -18.91 -7.29
CA THR A 115 9.90 -20.23 -7.39
C THR A 115 10.00 -20.85 -8.78
N GLY A 116 10.35 -20.06 -9.81
CA GLY A 116 10.24 -20.47 -11.21
C GLY A 116 8.80 -20.63 -11.70
N GLN A 117 7.80 -20.24 -10.89
CA GLN A 117 6.38 -20.39 -11.18
C GLN A 117 5.61 -19.11 -10.90
N GLU A 118 4.61 -18.85 -11.74
CA GLU A 118 3.71 -17.73 -11.56
C GLU A 118 2.74 -18.00 -10.39
N PRO A 119 2.68 -17.12 -9.37
CA PRO A 119 1.93 -17.38 -8.15
C PRO A 119 0.40 -17.18 -8.31
N TRP A 120 -0.03 -16.42 -9.32
CA TRP A 120 -1.42 -16.24 -9.77
C TRP A 120 -1.46 -15.65 -11.18
#